data_AF-A0A4Q4KR40-F1
#
_entry.id   AF-A0A4Q4KR40-F1
#
_cell.length_a   1.000
_cell.length_b   1.000
_cell.length_c   1.000
_cell.angle_alpha   90.00
_cell.angle_beta   90.00
_cell.angle_gamma   90.00
#
_symmetry.space_group_name_H-M   'P 1'
#
loop_
_entity.id
_entity.type
_entity.pdbx_description
1 polymer ?
#
loop_
_entity_poly.entity_id
_entity_poly.type
_entity_poly.pdbx_seq_one_letter_code
_entity_poly.pdbx_strand_id
1 'polypeptide(L)'
;MKMILKDNLVFATFFAGIALIHYGIYEMYPSIYFGDEIILSYALLFILNSVGATIFYLGNNGTFKIDFAQLYLVFTTIQMLGCFSFAAYVKFKFEENAKVALIQFVILFFVSLVFQTIYLVKTKVRKTITD
;
A
#
# COMPACT_ATOMS: atom_id res chain seq x y z
N MET A 1 -7.29 -19.04 -1.53
CA MET A 1 -8.25 -18.12 -0.85
C MET A 1 -7.85 -17.75 0.58
N LYS A 2 -7.63 -18.71 1.51
CA LYS A 2 -7.21 -18.42 2.90
C LYS A 2 -5.94 -17.55 3.00
N MET A 3 -4.99 -17.73 2.08
CA MET A 3 -3.75 -16.94 2.05
C MET A 3 -3.97 -15.47 1.69
N ILE A 4 -4.78 -15.15 0.66
CA ILE A 4 -5.09 -13.76 0.29
C ILE A 4 -5.84 -13.05 1.43
N LEU A 5 -6.81 -13.73 2.04
CA LEU A 5 -7.57 -13.17 3.15
C LEU A 5 -6.66 -12.78 4.32
N LYS A 6 -5.69 -13.64 4.64
CA LYS A 6 -4.68 -13.35 5.67
C LYS A 6 -3.81 -12.15 5.30
N ASP A 7 -3.33 -12.08 4.05
CA ASP A 7 -2.50 -10.97 3.58
C ASP A 7 -3.28 -9.63 3.66
N ASN A 8 -4.51 -9.61 3.18
CA ASN A 8 -5.37 -8.42 3.24
C ASN A 8 -5.71 -8.02 4.67
N LEU A 9 -5.91 -8.98 5.59
CA LEU A 9 -6.12 -8.67 7.00
C LEU A 9 -4.89 -8.00 7.61
N VAL A 10 -3.69 -8.49 7.31
CA VAL A 10 -2.44 -7.88 7.76
C VAL A 10 -2.30 -6.45 7.23
N PHE A 11 -2.57 -6.23 5.95
CA PHE A 11 -2.55 -4.89 5.36
C PHE A 11 -3.62 -3.97 5.96
N ALA A 12 -4.83 -4.48 6.18
CA ALA A 12 -5.91 -3.71 6.81
C ALA A 12 -5.51 -3.27 8.23
N THR A 13 -4.96 -4.18 9.04
CA THR A 13 -4.47 -3.85 10.38
C THR A 13 -3.33 -2.83 10.34
N PHE A 14 -2.41 -2.97 9.38
CA PHE A 14 -1.31 -2.01 9.19
C PHE A 14 -1.83 -0.59 8.87
N PHE A 15 -2.71 -0.45 7.88
CA PHE A 15 -3.27 0.86 7.53
C PHE A 15 -4.17 1.43 8.61
N ALA A 16 -4.94 0.59 9.31
CA ALA A 16 -5.71 1.02 10.48
C ALA A 16 -4.78 1.55 11.59
N GLY A 17 -3.66 0.88 11.86
CA GLY A 17 -2.66 1.34 12.82
C GLY A 17 -2.06 2.70 12.44
N ILE A 18 -1.73 2.89 11.16
CA ILE A 18 -1.25 4.19 10.67
C ILE A 18 -2.33 5.27 10.81
N ALA A 19 -3.58 4.97 10.45
CA ALA A 19 -4.69 5.92 10.58
C ALA A 19 -4.93 6.33 12.04
N LEU A 20 -4.82 5.38 12.99
CA LEU A 20 -4.90 5.67 14.42
C LEU A 20 -3.74 6.55 14.91
N ILE A 21 -2.52 6.33 14.42
CA ILE A 21 -1.37 7.19 14.74
C ILE A 21 -1.62 8.60 14.21
N HIS A 22 -2.11 8.74 12.98
CA HIS A 22 -2.42 10.06 12.42
C HIS A 22 -3.54 10.76 13.19
N TYR A 23 -4.59 10.03 13.56
CA TYR A 23 -5.65 10.55 14.42
C TYR A 23 -5.10 11.05 15.76
N GLY A 24 -4.25 10.28 16.42
CA GLY A 24 -3.59 10.71 17.66
C GLY A 24 -2.70 11.96 17.49
N ILE A 25 -1.96 12.04 16.38
CA ILE A 25 -1.16 13.24 16.05
C ILE A 25 -2.06 14.46 15.85
N TYR A 26 -3.18 14.30 15.13
CA TYR A 26 -4.13 15.38 14.89
C TYR A 26 -4.74 15.91 16.19
N GLU A 27 -5.13 15.01 17.11
CA GLU A 27 -5.65 15.39 18.44
C GLU A 27 -4.60 16.14 19.28
N MET A 28 -3.32 15.76 19.19
CA MET A 28 -2.23 16.46 19.90
C MET A 28 -1.80 17.78 19.25
N TYR A 29 -1.91 17.87 17.92
CA TYR A 29 -1.47 19.00 17.12
C TYR A 29 -2.52 19.36 16.04
N PRO A 30 -3.63 20.03 16.40
CA PRO A 30 -4.73 20.31 15.48
C PRO A 30 -4.35 21.24 14.31
N SER A 31 -3.21 21.93 14.42
CA SER A 31 -2.65 22.75 13.34
C SER A 31 -2.05 21.93 12.20
N ILE A 32 -1.82 20.63 12.39
CA ILE A 32 -1.37 19.74 11.31
C ILE A 32 -2.56 19.45 10.39
N TYR A 33 -2.39 19.77 9.11
CA TYR A 33 -3.42 19.56 8.11
C TYR A 33 -3.72 18.06 7.92
N PHE A 34 -4.97 17.68 8.10
CA PHE A 34 -5.48 16.32 7.91
C PHE A 34 -6.82 16.37 7.16
N GLY A 35 -6.77 16.38 5.83
CA GLY A 35 -7.96 16.44 4.97
C GLY A 35 -8.42 15.07 4.45
N ASP A 36 -9.54 15.07 3.72
CA ASP A 36 -10.17 13.88 3.16
C ASP A 36 -9.23 13.10 2.21
N GLU A 37 -8.32 13.80 1.53
CA GLU A 37 -7.31 13.20 0.67
C GLU A 37 -6.30 12.31 1.41
N ILE A 38 -6.10 12.52 2.72
CA ILE A 38 -5.27 11.62 3.54
C ILE A 38 -6.03 10.31 3.80
N ILE A 39 -7.34 10.38 4.03
CA ILE A 39 -8.20 9.19 4.15
C ILE A 39 -8.20 8.40 2.84
N LEU A 40 -8.35 9.10 1.71
CA LEU A 40 -8.28 8.49 0.37
C LEU A 40 -6.91 7.84 0.11
N SER A 41 -5.83 8.43 0.64
CA SER A 41 -4.49 7.85 0.55
C SER A 41 -4.40 6.46 1.18
N TYR A 42 -4.97 6.26 2.38
CA TYR A 42 -4.99 4.94 3.02
C TYR A 42 -5.80 3.93 2.20
N ALA A 43 -6.98 4.35 1.71
CA ALA A 43 -7.85 3.49 0.92
C ALA A 43 -7.15 3.02 -0.36
N LEU A 44 -6.51 3.95 -1.09
CA LEU A 44 -5.75 3.63 -2.29
C LEU A 44 -4.60 2.66 -1.98
N LEU A 45 -3.77 2.97 -0.98
CA LEU A 45 -2.61 2.13 -0.64
C LEU A 45 -3.06 0.73 -0.21
N PHE A 46 -4.16 0.61 0.52
CA PHE A 46 -4.76 -0.69 0.87
C PHE A 46 -5.22 -1.47 -0.37
N ILE A 47 -5.91 -0.82 -1.31
CA ILE A 47 -6.35 -1.44 -2.56
C ILE A 47 -5.14 -1.93 -3.37
N LEU A 48 -4.10 -1.09 -3.52
CA LEU A 48 -2.89 -1.47 -4.24
C LEU A 48 -2.19 -2.68 -3.58
N ASN A 49 -2.07 -2.70 -2.25
CA ASN A 49 -1.53 -3.85 -1.52
C ASN A 49 -2.37 -5.12 -1.73
N SER A 50 -3.70 -4.99 -1.78
CA SER A 50 -4.62 -6.11 -2.04
C SER A 50 -4.48 -6.65 -3.46
N VAL A 51 -4.28 -5.77 -4.45
CA VAL A 51 -3.92 -6.15 -5.81
C VAL A 51 -2.59 -6.91 -5.83
N GLY A 52 -1.58 -6.42 -5.09
CA GLY A 52 -0.32 -7.14 -4.92
C GLY A 52 -0.48 -8.54 -4.34
N ALA A 53 -1.21 -8.69 -3.24
CA ALA A 53 -1.50 -9.99 -2.64
C ALA A 53 -2.16 -10.96 -3.64
N THR A 54 -3.06 -10.44 -4.48
CA THR A 54 -3.73 -11.20 -5.52
C THR A 54 -2.78 -11.64 -6.62
N ILE A 55 -1.92 -10.74 -7.12
CA ILE A 55 -0.88 -11.06 -8.13
C ILE A 55 0.04 -12.17 -7.61
N PHE A 56 0.55 -12.02 -6.38
CA PHE A 56 1.41 -13.03 -5.76
C PHE A 56 0.71 -14.36 -5.52
N TYR A 57 -0.60 -14.34 -5.19
CA TYR A 57 -1.37 -15.58 -5.06
C TYR A 57 -1.55 -16.29 -6.39
N LEU A 58 -1.91 -15.56 -7.45
CA LEU A 58 -2.15 -16.14 -8.78
C LEU A 58 -0.84 -16.65 -9.40
N GLY A 59 0.25 -15.89 -9.29
CA GLY A 59 1.56 -16.28 -9.83
C GLY A 59 2.17 -17.52 -9.16
N ASN A 60 1.87 -17.76 -7.88
CA ASN A 60 2.38 -18.92 -7.14
C ASN A 60 1.50 -20.18 -7.26
N ASN A 61 0.22 -20.04 -7.62
CA ASN A 61 -0.72 -21.16 -7.75
C ASN A 61 -1.08 -21.49 -9.21
N GLY A 62 -0.48 -20.79 -10.18
CA GLY A 62 -0.67 -21.04 -11.60
C GLY A 62 0.05 -22.31 -12.07
N THR A 63 -0.36 -22.83 -13.24
CA THR A 63 0.28 -23.97 -13.93
C THR A 63 1.74 -23.71 -14.28
N PHE A 64 2.11 -22.43 -14.43
CA PHE A 64 3.48 -21.97 -14.57
C PHE A 64 3.84 -21.12 -13.36
N LYS A 65 4.80 -21.58 -12.55
CA LYS A 65 5.29 -20.84 -11.39
C LYS A 65 6.09 -19.64 -11.88
N ILE A 66 5.55 -18.44 -11.70
CA ILE A 66 6.22 -17.20 -12.08
C ILE A 66 7.25 -16.85 -11.01
N ASP A 67 8.43 -16.38 -11.42
CA ASP A 67 9.48 -15.99 -10.48
C ASP A 67 9.04 -14.80 -9.60
N PHE A 68 9.52 -14.79 -8.35
CA PHE A 68 9.17 -13.74 -7.39
C PHE A 68 9.56 -12.35 -7.89
N ALA A 69 10.74 -12.20 -8.52
CA ALA A 69 11.20 -10.90 -8.98
C ALA A 69 10.30 -10.35 -10.10
N GLN A 70 9.80 -11.23 -10.98
CA GLN A 70 8.86 -10.86 -12.03
C GLN A 70 7.51 -10.42 -11.44
N LEU A 71 6.97 -11.17 -10.48
CA LEU A 71 5.72 -10.81 -9.79
C LEU A 71 5.86 -9.49 -9.03
N TYR A 72 7.01 -9.28 -8.38
CA TYR A 72 7.30 -8.05 -7.67
C TYR A 72 7.37 -6.86 -8.63
N LEU A 73 8.04 -7.00 -9.78
CA LEU A 73 8.13 -5.95 -10.80
C LEU A 73 6.75 -5.57 -11.35
N VAL A 74 5.92 -6.56 -11.70
CA VAL A 74 4.54 -6.33 -12.17
C VAL A 74 3.75 -5.58 -11.10
N PHE A 75 3.82 -6.05 -9.86
CA PHE A 75 3.12 -5.44 -8.75
C PHE A 75 3.58 -3.97 -8.54
N THR A 76 4.87 -3.71 -8.45
CA THR A 76 5.40 -2.34 -8.24
C THR A 76 5.07 -1.42 -9.40
N THR A 77 4.98 -1.94 -10.63
CA THR A 77 4.56 -1.16 -11.80
C THR A 77 3.11 -0.71 -11.66
N ILE A 78 2.20 -1.62 -11.31
CA ILE A 78 0.79 -1.29 -11.06
C ILE A 78 0.65 -0.30 -9.91
N GLN A 79 1.43 -0.52 -8.85
CA GLN A 79 1.44 0.37 -7.69
C GLN A 79 1.88 1.80 -8.06
N MET A 80 2.96 1.93 -8.85
CA MET A 80 3.44 3.22 -9.34
C MET A 80 2.41 3.92 -10.23
N LEU A 81 1.77 3.20 -11.15
CA LEU A 81 0.69 3.75 -11.98
C LEU A 81 -0.48 4.26 -11.11
N GLY A 82 -0.93 3.47 -10.14
CA GLY A 82 -1.98 3.87 -9.20
C GLY A 82 -1.61 5.11 -8.39
N CYS A 83 -0.36 5.18 -7.90
CA CYS A 83 0.15 6.32 -7.15
C CYS A 83 0.24 7.59 -8.02
N PHE A 84 0.65 7.49 -9.28
CA PHE A 84 0.68 8.62 -10.20
C PHE A 84 -0.72 9.10 -10.57
N SER A 85 -1.66 8.19 -10.83
CA SER A 85 -3.06 8.55 -11.07
C SER A 85 -3.68 9.26 -9.87
N PHE A 86 -3.39 8.80 -8.65
CA PHE A 86 -3.85 9.46 -7.43
C PHE A 86 -3.20 10.82 -7.20
N ALA A 87 -1.89 10.94 -7.42
CA ALA A 87 -1.19 12.22 -7.31
C ALA A 87 -1.77 13.26 -8.28
N ALA A 88 -2.10 12.85 -9.51
CA ALA A 88 -2.79 13.70 -10.47
C ALA A 88 -4.20 14.08 -9.95
N TYR A 89 -4.97 13.12 -9.45
CA TYR A 89 -6.30 13.38 -8.87
C TYR A 89 -6.25 14.40 -7.74
N VAL A 90 -5.32 14.25 -6.78
CA VAL A 90 -5.13 15.20 -5.67
C VAL A 90 -4.81 16.60 -6.21
N LYS A 91 -3.90 16.69 -7.18
CA LYS A 91 -3.52 17.97 -7.78
C LYS A 91 -4.70 18.68 -8.46
N PHE A 92 -5.58 17.95 -9.14
CA PHE A 92 -6.71 18.55 -9.87
C PHE A 92 -7.94 18.83 -9.00
N LYS A 93 -8.13 18.10 -7.89
CA LYS A 93 -9.34 18.21 -7.05
C LYS A 93 -9.13 18.96 -5.75
N PHE A 94 -7.88 19.09 -5.29
CA PHE A 94 -7.53 19.69 -4.00
C PHE A 94 -6.42 20.73 -4.17
N GLU A 95 -6.55 21.67 -5.13
CA GLU A 95 -5.47 22.60 -5.52
C GLU A 95 -4.81 23.32 -4.33
N GLU A 96 -5.59 23.84 -3.39
CA GLU A 96 -5.10 24.61 -2.23
C GLU A 96 -4.21 23.76 -1.30
N ASN A 97 -4.57 22.48 -1.13
CA ASN A 97 -3.91 21.57 -0.18
C ASN A 97 -3.01 20.53 -0.87
N ALA A 98 -2.95 20.54 -2.20
CA ALA A 98 -2.30 19.51 -3.00
C ALA A 98 -0.84 19.29 -2.58
N LYS A 99 -0.10 20.36 -2.31
CA LYS A 99 1.32 20.26 -1.91
C LYS A 99 1.48 19.47 -0.61
N VAL A 100 0.71 19.81 0.42
CA VAL A 100 0.82 19.16 1.74
C VAL A 100 0.31 17.72 1.65
N ALA A 101 -0.83 17.51 0.98
CA ALA A 101 -1.40 16.19 0.76
C ALA A 101 -0.44 15.25 0.02
N LEU A 102 0.22 15.72 -1.04
CA LEU A 102 1.18 14.93 -1.81
C LEU A 102 2.42 14.56 -0.99
N ILE A 103 2.92 15.47 -0.14
CA ILE A 103 4.04 15.16 0.75
C ILE A 103 3.65 14.07 1.74
N GLN A 104 2.48 14.20 2.38
CA GLN A 104 1.98 13.18 3.30
C GLN A 104 1.75 11.84 2.57
N PHE A 105 1.18 11.86 1.37
CA PHE A 105 1.00 10.67 0.54
C PHE A 105 2.33 9.99 0.22
N VAL A 106 3.37 10.73 -0.14
CA VAL A 106 4.70 10.16 -0.42
C VAL A 106 5.29 9.50 0.82
N ILE A 107 5.17 10.13 2.00
CA ILE A 107 5.63 9.54 3.27
C ILE A 107 4.86 8.24 3.54
N LEU A 108 3.53 8.25 3.43
CA LEU A 108 2.67 7.08 3.59
C LEU A 108 3.03 5.97 2.61
N PHE A 109 3.30 6.32 1.36
CA PHE A 109 3.72 5.39 0.32
C PHE A 109 5.04 4.72 0.68
N PHE A 110 6.06 5.46 1.13
CA PHE A 110 7.34 4.88 1.55
C PHE A 110 7.19 3.95 2.76
N VAL A 111 6.42 4.36 3.76
CA VAL A 111 6.14 3.53 4.95
C VAL A 111 5.43 2.24 4.53
N SER A 112 4.43 2.35 3.66
CA SER A 112 3.75 1.19 3.07
C SER A 112 4.71 0.31 2.28
N LEU A 113 5.57 0.88 1.44
CA LEU A 113 6.49 0.14 0.59
C LEU A 113 7.47 -0.68 1.44
N VAL A 114 8.08 -0.06 2.45
CA VAL A 114 9.00 -0.73 3.37
C VAL A 114 8.31 -1.89 4.08
N PHE A 115 7.13 -1.64 4.67
CA PHE A 115 6.35 -2.69 5.33
C PHE A 115 6.03 -3.83 4.38
N GLN A 116 5.54 -3.49 3.19
CA GLN A 116 5.13 -4.45 2.18
C GLN A 116 6.31 -5.30 1.69
N THR A 117 7.45 -4.69 1.35
CA THR A 117 8.65 -5.42 0.93
C THR A 117 9.09 -6.40 2.00
N ILE A 118 9.19 -5.96 3.26
CA ILE A 118 9.57 -6.84 4.38
C ILE A 118 8.57 -7.99 4.53
N TYR A 119 7.27 -7.70 4.48
CA TYR A 119 6.21 -8.70 4.60
C TYR A 119 6.26 -9.74 3.47
N LEU A 120 6.35 -9.30 2.22
CA LEU A 120 6.38 -10.17 1.05
C LEU A 120 7.65 -11.03 1.02
N VAL A 121 8.82 -10.48 1.34
CA VAL A 121 10.06 -11.27 1.43
C VAL A 121 9.92 -12.36 2.50
N LYS A 122 9.44 -12.01 3.69
CA LYS A 122 9.29 -12.99 4.78
C LYS A 122 8.25 -14.08 4.48
N THR A 123 7.17 -13.74 3.78
CA THR A 123 6.02 -14.65 3.60
C THR A 123 6.00 -15.40 2.28
N LYS A 124 6.60 -14.84 1.22
CA LYS A 124 6.54 -15.38 -0.15
C LYS A 124 7.90 -15.85 -0.67
N VAL A 125 9.02 -15.25 -0.26
CA VAL A 125 10.35 -15.73 -0.66
C VAL A 125 10.80 -16.88 0.23
N ARG A 126 10.73 -16.71 1.55
CA ARG A 126 11.23 -17.71 2.51
C ARG A 126 10.49 -19.06 2.43
N LYS A 127 9.20 -19.04 2.11
CA LYS A 127 8.39 -20.26 1.94
C LYS A 127 8.86 -21.11 0.75
N THR A 128 9.24 -20.45 -0.35
CA THR A 128 9.69 -21.08 -1.58
C THR A 128 11.06 -21.77 -1.44
N ILE A 129 11.82 -21.48 -0.38
CA ILE A 129 13.12 -22.11 -0.08
C ILE A 129 12.96 -23.36 0.80
N THR A 130 11.86 -23.46 1.54
CA THR A 130 11.59 -24.56 2.48
C THR A 130 10.65 -25.64 1.93
N ASP A 131 10.06 -25.41 0.76
CA ASP A 131 9.23 -26.36 0.00
C ASP A 131 10.02 -26.84 -1.24
#